data_AF-A0A6N2UNB8-F1
#
_entry.id   AF-A0A6N2UNB8-F1
#
_cell.length_a   1.000
_cell.length_b   1.000
_cell.length_c   1.000
_cell.angle_alpha   90.00
_cell.angle_beta   90.00
_cell.angle_gamma   90.00
#
_symmetry.space_group_name_H-M   'P 1'
#
loop_
_entity.id
_entity.type
_entity.pdbx_description
1 polymer ?
#
loop_
_entity_poly.entity_id
_entity_poly.type
_entity_poly.pdbx_seq_one_letter_code
_entity_poly.pdbx_strand_id
1 'polypeptide(L)'
;MDDRKNIECDDCGEQAAADEAVPCDDCGRTLCGGCRYECGDCHATVCIDCRYGCVDCGGGICENCIHHCTDCDEPVCGDCYAVCENCDEYLCQGCRRWDDSGDCYCESCLPAGGREPYYPDSPAWRTMRERPDMFTVGLEIEVNGGHDMDRMKDSGLIAGWCSDLSLDEGLEYQTRILTAEDFDDLCDLIAGIRTRSNEPGRAGGHMHVRRTSRQTPGRWYWALKGLADRQARALNMRHTSDCRWCELTHGDYTGKFTAVNDNHYDTIELRTFARWDGTTAHRLRPALEWAHHMWRYFQEHEPYRLTTADIMRESAHSAYRTPETTPAMRLAARKED
;
A
#
# COMPACT_ATOMS: atom_id res chain seq x y z
N MET A 1 -71.21 22.78 -3.39
CA MET A 1 -70.91 21.88 -2.26
C MET A 1 -69.62 21.20 -2.64
N ASP A 2 -68.54 21.62 -2.01
CA ASP A 2 -67.20 21.11 -2.27
C ASP A 2 -67.02 19.90 -1.34
N ASP A 3 -67.35 18.71 -1.85
CA ASP A 3 -67.11 17.42 -1.18
C ASP A 3 -65.60 17.08 -1.23
N ARG A 4 -64.76 17.97 -0.71
CA ARG A 4 -63.36 17.65 -0.45
C ARG A 4 -63.35 16.58 0.63
N LYS A 5 -63.14 15.34 0.22
CA LYS A 5 -62.93 14.21 1.13
C LYS A 5 -61.67 14.52 1.93
N ASN A 6 -61.80 14.58 3.25
CA ASN A 6 -60.65 14.62 4.13
C ASN A 6 -60.18 13.19 4.39
N ILE A 7 -58.87 13.01 4.50
CA ILE A 7 -58.22 11.74 4.82
C ILE A 7 -57.58 11.92 6.19
N GLU A 8 -57.75 10.92 7.06
CA GLU A 8 -57.13 10.90 8.38
C GLU A 8 -55.64 10.57 8.24
N CYS A 9 -54.78 11.33 8.94
CA CYS A 9 -53.36 11.04 9.00
C CYS A 9 -53.11 9.84 9.93
N ASP A 10 -52.39 8.84 9.43
CA ASP A 10 -52.06 7.64 10.18
C ASP A 10 -51.05 7.89 11.32
N ASP A 11 -50.42 9.07 11.37
CA ASP A 11 -49.39 9.43 12.35
C ASP A 11 -49.94 10.24 13.52
N CYS A 12 -50.74 11.29 13.24
CA CYS A 12 -51.30 12.17 14.28
C CYS A 12 -52.82 12.08 14.45
N GLY A 13 -53.53 11.39 13.55
CA GLY A 13 -55.01 11.30 13.56
C GLY A 13 -55.73 12.57 13.09
N GLU A 14 -55.01 13.61 12.66
CA GLU A 14 -55.64 14.82 12.13
C GLU A 14 -56.17 14.63 10.70
N GLN A 15 -57.20 15.40 10.35
CA GLN A 15 -57.82 15.37 9.03
C GLN A 15 -57.04 16.27 8.06
N ALA A 16 -56.50 15.69 7.00
CA ALA A 16 -55.84 16.40 5.90
C ALA A 16 -56.77 16.45 4.67
N ALA A 17 -56.65 17.50 3.86
CA ALA A 17 -57.31 17.53 2.56
C ALA A 17 -56.72 16.41 1.67
N ALA A 18 -57.55 15.70 0.90
CA ALA A 18 -57.09 14.55 0.11
C ALA A 18 -55.98 14.87 -0.90
N ASP A 19 -55.85 16.13 -1.34
CA ASP A 19 -54.81 16.61 -2.24
C ASP A 19 -53.49 16.97 -1.53
N GLU A 20 -53.51 17.07 -0.19
CA GLU A 20 -52.33 17.35 0.64
C GLU A 20 -51.79 16.10 1.35
N ALA A 21 -52.60 15.04 1.41
CA ALA A 21 -52.24 13.77 2.00
C ALA A 21 -51.30 12.98 1.08
N VAL A 22 -50.14 12.58 1.59
CA VAL A 22 -49.09 11.87 0.85
C VAL A 22 -48.76 10.55 1.54
N PRO A 23 -48.51 9.45 0.80
CA PRO A 23 -48.06 8.21 1.41
C PRO A 23 -46.61 8.32 1.88
N CYS A 24 -46.29 7.62 2.97
CA CYS A 24 -44.92 7.30 3.34
C CYS A 24 -44.32 6.35 2.29
N ASP A 25 -43.18 6.69 1.72
CA ASP A 25 -42.53 5.89 0.68
C ASP A 25 -42.03 4.53 1.20
N ASP A 26 -41.72 4.42 2.51
CA ASP A 26 -41.23 3.17 3.10
C ASP A 26 -42.38 2.24 3.55
N CYS A 27 -43.42 2.76 4.22
CA CYS A 27 -44.47 1.93 4.83
C CYS A 27 -45.89 2.13 4.27
N GLY A 28 -46.09 3.10 3.37
CA GLY A 28 -47.38 3.37 2.73
C GLY A 28 -48.44 4.05 3.60
N ARG A 29 -48.14 4.39 4.86
CA ARG A 29 -49.03 5.16 5.74
C ARG A 29 -49.35 6.53 5.15
N THR A 30 -50.57 7.01 5.34
CA THR A 30 -51.02 8.31 4.83
C THR A 30 -50.65 9.44 5.80
N LEU A 31 -49.93 10.44 5.31
CA LEU A 31 -49.37 11.53 6.12
C LEU A 31 -50.00 12.88 5.76
N CYS A 32 -50.34 13.67 6.78
CA CYS A 32 -50.64 15.09 6.60
C CYS A 32 -49.35 15.89 6.37
N GLY A 33 -49.49 17.15 5.95
CA GLY A 33 -48.33 18.02 5.68
C GLY A 33 -47.41 18.29 6.88
N GLY A 34 -47.88 18.10 8.12
CA GLY A 34 -47.08 18.27 9.34
C GLY A 34 -46.35 17.02 9.81
N CYS A 35 -46.77 15.83 9.38
CA CYS A 35 -46.21 14.54 9.79
C CYS A 35 -45.28 13.91 8.75
N ARG A 36 -45.05 14.63 7.64
CA ARG A 36 -44.15 14.19 6.58
C ARG A 36 -42.75 14.75 6.80
N TYR A 37 -41.76 13.88 6.67
CA TYR A 37 -40.35 14.24 6.68
C TYR A 37 -39.75 13.92 5.32
N GLU A 38 -38.80 14.74 4.89
CA GLU A 38 -38.06 14.51 3.65
C GLU A 38 -36.71 13.89 3.98
N CYS A 39 -36.37 12.81 3.29
CA CYS A 39 -35.02 12.22 3.33
C CYS A 39 -34.02 13.19 2.72
N GLY A 40 -32.92 13.47 3.42
CA GLY A 40 -31.88 14.38 2.94
C GLY A 40 -31.17 13.92 1.66
N ASP A 41 -31.15 12.61 1.39
CA ASP A 41 -30.34 12.03 0.30
C ASP A 41 -31.17 11.80 -0.98
N CYS A 42 -32.39 11.25 -0.87
CA CYS A 42 -33.23 10.91 -2.03
C CYS A 42 -34.53 11.71 -2.14
N HIS A 43 -34.81 12.60 -1.18
CA HIS A 43 -36.04 13.39 -1.08
C HIS A 43 -37.34 12.57 -0.94
N ALA A 44 -37.23 11.28 -0.58
CA ALA A 44 -38.39 10.46 -0.24
C ALA A 44 -39.15 11.04 0.96
N THR A 45 -40.47 10.91 0.92
CA THR A 45 -41.36 11.32 2.00
C THR A 45 -41.55 10.16 2.97
N VAL A 46 -41.16 10.35 4.23
CA VAL A 46 -41.28 9.33 5.29
C VAL A 46 -42.04 9.85 6.50
N CYS A 47 -42.67 8.95 7.25
CA CYS A 47 -43.27 9.26 8.54
C CYS A 47 -42.21 9.32 9.65
N ILE A 48 -42.59 9.76 10.86
CA ILE A 48 -41.66 9.82 11.99
C ILE A 48 -41.09 8.44 12.36
N ASP A 49 -41.91 7.39 12.26
CA ASP A 49 -41.51 6.01 12.59
C ASP A 49 -40.50 5.43 11.57
N CYS A 50 -40.57 5.85 10.31
CA CYS A 50 -39.65 5.44 9.24
C CYS A 50 -38.46 6.39 9.09
N ARG A 51 -38.39 7.44 9.92
CA ARG A 51 -37.30 8.43 9.88
C ARG A 51 -36.18 8.00 10.81
N TYR A 52 -35.02 7.72 10.23
CA TYR A 52 -33.77 7.64 10.98
C TYR A 52 -33.11 9.01 11.09
N GLY A 53 -32.40 9.24 12.20
CA GLY A 53 -31.63 10.46 12.42
C GLY A 53 -30.15 10.20 12.20
N CYS A 54 -29.52 10.92 11.28
CA CYS A 54 -28.06 10.87 11.12
C CYS A 54 -27.37 11.25 12.44
N VAL A 55 -26.46 10.42 12.92
CA VAL A 55 -25.71 10.65 14.17
C VAL A 55 -24.86 11.93 14.12
N ASP A 56 -24.39 12.32 12.92
CA ASP A 56 -23.48 13.45 12.76
C ASP A 56 -24.19 14.79 12.53
N CYS A 57 -25.26 14.81 11.73
CA CYS A 57 -25.95 16.05 11.36
C CYS A 57 -27.39 16.18 11.88
N GLY A 58 -27.98 15.09 12.40
CA GLY A 58 -29.38 15.04 12.84
C GLY A 58 -30.43 15.05 11.70
N GLY A 59 -29.98 15.04 10.44
CA GLY A 59 -30.81 14.99 9.24
C GLY A 59 -31.66 13.72 9.18
N GLY A 60 -32.84 13.80 8.55
CA GLY A 60 -33.74 12.66 8.37
C GLY A 60 -33.28 11.76 7.21
N ILE A 61 -33.28 10.44 7.43
CA ILE A 61 -32.89 9.42 6.45
C ILE A 61 -34.01 8.39 6.36
N CYS A 62 -34.36 7.94 5.14
CA CYS A 62 -35.28 6.82 4.93
C CYS A 62 -34.54 5.47 5.06
N GLU A 63 -35.29 4.38 5.15
CA GLU A 63 -34.74 3.02 5.28
C GLU A 63 -33.85 2.62 4.09
N ASN A 64 -34.09 3.18 2.90
CA ASN A 64 -33.32 2.84 1.70
C ASN A 64 -31.99 3.61 1.58
N CYS A 65 -31.84 4.73 2.29
CA CYS A 65 -30.64 5.57 2.23
C CYS A 65 -29.79 5.49 3.51
N ILE A 66 -30.26 4.75 4.51
CA ILE A 66 -29.53 4.59 5.75
C ILE A 66 -28.28 3.73 5.54
N HIS A 67 -27.16 4.25 6.03
CA HIS A 67 -25.98 3.46 6.28
C HIS A 67 -25.79 3.35 7.79
N HIS A 68 -25.27 2.21 8.26
CA HIS A 68 -24.93 2.00 9.66
C HIS A 68 -23.42 2.10 9.83
N CYS A 69 -22.97 2.88 10.81
CA CYS A 69 -21.56 2.95 11.15
C CYS A 69 -21.08 1.58 11.64
N THR A 70 -20.03 1.02 11.03
CA THR A 70 -19.55 -0.32 11.37
C THR A 70 -19.07 -0.47 12.82
N ASP A 71 -18.58 0.62 13.43
CA ASP A 71 -18.00 0.58 14.80
C ASP A 71 -19.03 0.80 15.91
N CYS A 72 -20.10 1.57 15.66
CA CYS A 72 -21.09 1.91 16.69
C CYS A 72 -22.54 1.60 16.32
N ASP A 73 -22.79 1.08 15.11
CA ASP A 73 -24.10 0.74 14.54
C ASP A 73 -25.09 1.92 14.39
N GLU A 74 -24.64 3.15 14.66
CA GLU A 74 -25.47 4.34 14.56
C GLU A 74 -25.76 4.73 13.09
N PRO A 75 -26.98 5.23 12.78
CA PRO A 75 -27.34 5.70 11.44
C PRO A 75 -26.49 6.87 10.95
N VAL A 76 -26.04 6.82 9.70
CA VAL A 76 -25.30 7.91 9.04
C VAL A 76 -25.81 8.11 7.61
N CYS A 77 -25.93 9.37 7.17
CA CYS A 77 -26.41 9.72 5.82
C CYS A 77 -25.28 9.77 4.79
N GLY A 78 -25.65 9.81 3.51
CA GLY A 78 -24.74 9.86 2.36
C GLY A 78 -23.70 10.98 2.43
N ASP A 79 -24.09 12.14 2.93
CA ASP A 79 -23.23 13.31 3.06
C ASP A 79 -22.25 13.25 4.25
N CYS A 80 -22.53 12.41 5.26
CA CYS A 80 -21.79 12.41 6.51
C CYS A 80 -20.85 11.22 6.69
N TYR A 81 -21.11 10.10 5.98
CA TYR A 81 -20.26 8.93 6.13
C TYR A 81 -18.90 9.14 5.46
N ALA A 82 -17.88 8.48 6.00
CA ALA A 82 -16.67 8.13 5.27
C ALA A 82 -16.67 6.62 5.01
N VAL A 83 -15.95 6.19 3.98
CA VAL A 83 -15.77 4.76 3.68
C VAL A 83 -14.42 4.34 4.23
N CYS A 84 -14.37 3.22 4.94
CA CYS A 84 -13.10 2.63 5.35
C CYS A 84 -12.34 2.12 4.13
N GLU A 85 -11.09 2.57 3.95
CA GLU A 85 -10.23 2.20 2.82
C GLU A 85 -9.94 0.69 2.75
N ASN A 86 -10.06 -0.03 3.86
CA ASN A 86 -9.76 -1.46 3.93
C ASN A 86 -10.99 -2.36 3.69
N CYS A 87 -12.12 -2.07 4.33
CA CYS A 87 -13.28 -2.96 4.33
C CYS A 87 -14.48 -2.42 3.55
N ASP A 88 -14.37 -1.24 2.94
CA ASP A 88 -15.46 -0.55 2.23
C ASP A 88 -16.72 -0.28 3.09
N GLU A 89 -16.61 -0.42 4.42
CA GLU A 89 -17.72 -0.18 5.35
C GLU A 89 -17.86 1.31 5.71
N TYR A 90 -19.08 1.69 6.12
CA TYR A 90 -19.45 3.07 6.41
C TYR A 90 -19.05 3.48 7.83
N LEU A 91 -18.57 4.71 7.99
CA LEU A 91 -18.10 5.28 9.26
C LEU A 91 -18.71 6.66 9.51
N CYS A 92 -19.26 6.87 10.71
CA CYS A 92 -19.62 8.20 11.17
C CYS A 92 -18.37 9.03 11.54
N GLN A 93 -18.56 10.34 11.70
CA GLN A 93 -17.45 11.24 12.02
C GLN A 93 -16.77 10.91 13.36
N GLY A 94 -17.50 10.33 14.32
CA GLY A 94 -16.98 9.94 15.63
C GLY A 94 -16.09 8.69 15.60
N CYS A 95 -16.29 7.82 14.62
CA CYS A 95 -15.60 6.51 14.54
C CYS A 95 -14.49 6.48 13.49
N ARG A 96 -14.53 7.36 12.48
CA ARG A 96 -13.46 7.42 11.47
C ARG A 96 -12.10 7.76 12.09
N ARG A 97 -11.10 6.98 11.71
CA ARG A 97 -9.69 7.18 12.02
C ARG A 97 -8.97 7.57 10.74
N TRP A 98 -7.93 8.37 10.86
CA TRP A 98 -7.14 8.82 9.72
C TRP A 98 -5.70 8.38 9.92
N ASP A 99 -5.06 7.86 8.87
CA ASP A 99 -3.61 7.69 8.86
C ASP A 99 -2.91 9.00 8.46
N ASP A 100 -1.58 8.97 8.42
CA ASP A 100 -0.76 10.13 8.05
C ASP A 100 -0.86 10.50 6.56
N SER A 101 -1.41 9.61 5.72
CA SER A 101 -1.71 9.84 4.30
C SER A 101 -3.06 10.54 4.08
N GLY A 102 -3.90 10.57 5.13
CA GLY A 102 -5.26 11.10 5.06
C GLY A 102 -6.31 10.08 4.63
N ASP A 103 -5.99 8.79 4.69
CA ASP A 103 -6.92 7.70 4.37
C ASP A 103 -7.76 7.33 5.61
N CYS A 104 -9.03 6.95 5.38
CA CYS A 104 -10.02 6.73 6.44
C CYS A 104 -10.12 5.24 6.82
N TYR A 105 -10.07 4.92 8.12
CA TYR A 105 -10.16 3.57 8.65
C TYR A 105 -11.16 3.46 9.81
N CYS A 106 -11.78 2.28 9.97
CA CYS A 106 -12.53 1.93 11.19
C CYS A 106 -11.56 1.53 12.30
N GLU A 107 -12.03 1.42 13.56
CA GLU A 107 -11.17 1.03 14.68
C GLU A 107 -10.48 -0.32 14.45
N SER A 108 -11.18 -1.28 13.84
CA SER A 108 -10.66 -2.63 13.58
C SER A 108 -9.69 -2.68 12.38
N CYS A 109 -9.81 -1.74 11.44
CA CYS A 109 -8.96 -1.64 10.25
C CYS A 109 -7.86 -0.59 10.41
N LEU A 110 -7.91 0.20 11.49
CA LEU A 110 -6.82 1.08 11.86
C LEU A 110 -5.58 0.20 12.05
N PRO A 111 -4.46 0.48 11.38
CA PRO A 111 -3.22 -0.29 11.55
C PRO A 111 -2.77 -0.26 13.02
N ALA A 112 -3.15 -1.26 13.80
CA ALA A 112 -2.79 -1.35 15.20
C ALA A 112 -1.28 -1.68 15.30
N GLY A 113 -0.50 -0.72 15.78
CA GLY A 113 0.90 -0.94 16.13
C GLY A 113 1.90 -0.86 14.98
N GLY A 114 1.55 -0.16 13.89
CA GLY A 114 2.54 0.30 12.92
C GLY A 114 3.52 1.29 13.55
N ARG A 115 4.75 1.34 13.03
CA ARG A 115 5.76 2.33 13.39
C ARG A 115 6.26 2.98 12.11
N GLU A 116 6.06 4.29 11.99
CA GLU A 116 6.65 5.05 10.89
C GLU A 116 8.18 5.12 11.03
N PRO A 117 8.94 4.94 9.93
CA PRO A 117 10.38 5.01 9.97
C PRO A 117 10.86 6.45 10.18
N TYR A 118 11.52 6.70 11.31
CA TYR A 118 12.22 7.97 11.56
C TYR A 118 13.69 7.90 11.11
N TYR A 119 13.91 8.11 9.80
CA TYR A 119 15.23 7.99 9.19
C TYR A 119 16.35 8.88 9.77
N PRO A 120 16.09 10.08 10.34
CA PRO A 120 17.14 10.86 10.97
C PRO A 120 17.91 10.17 12.11
N ASP A 121 17.34 9.12 12.71
CA ASP A 121 18.00 8.28 13.72
C ASP A 121 18.89 7.18 13.11
N SER A 122 18.85 6.98 11.79
CA SER A 122 19.73 6.03 11.11
C SER A 122 21.19 6.45 11.29
N PRO A 123 22.11 5.53 11.65
CA PRO A 123 23.53 5.86 11.79
C PRO A 123 24.14 6.51 10.54
N ALA A 124 23.67 6.10 9.36
CA ALA A 124 24.14 6.62 8.08
C ALA A 124 23.58 8.01 7.71
N TRP A 125 22.53 8.51 8.38
CA TRP A 125 21.79 9.71 7.94
C TRP A 125 22.66 10.95 7.80
N ARG A 126 23.42 11.30 8.85
CA ARG A 126 24.27 12.50 8.84
C ARG A 126 25.37 12.39 7.80
N THR A 127 26.08 11.26 7.79
CA THR A 127 27.19 11.03 6.86
C THR A 127 26.73 10.99 5.40
N MET A 128 25.56 10.43 5.11
CA MET A 128 24.96 10.44 3.78
C MET A 128 24.71 11.87 3.29
N ARG A 129 24.20 12.76 4.16
CA ARG A 129 23.95 14.17 3.81
C ARG A 129 25.24 14.95 3.57
N GLU A 130 26.32 14.63 4.29
CA GLU A 130 27.64 15.25 4.13
C GLU A 130 28.42 14.70 2.92
N ARG A 131 28.08 13.49 2.45
CA ARG A 131 28.73 12.82 1.32
C ARG A 131 27.72 12.56 0.19
N PRO A 132 27.56 13.49 -0.77
CA PRO A 132 26.63 13.35 -1.89
C PRO A 132 26.85 12.08 -2.72
N ASP A 133 28.10 11.63 -2.84
CA ASP A 133 28.49 10.45 -3.61
C ASP A 133 28.57 9.16 -2.76
N MET A 134 27.94 9.13 -1.59
CA MET A 134 27.81 7.95 -0.77
C MET A 134 26.61 7.11 -1.20
N PHE A 135 26.86 5.84 -1.57
CA PHE A 135 25.80 4.87 -1.78
C PHE A 135 25.11 4.54 -0.45
N THR A 136 23.78 4.61 -0.47
CA THR A 136 22.91 4.09 0.59
C THR A 136 21.73 3.36 -0.04
N VAL A 137 21.18 2.42 0.71
CA VAL A 137 20.06 1.59 0.29
C VAL A 137 19.10 1.37 1.46
N GLY A 138 17.81 1.20 1.16
CA GLY A 138 16.80 0.70 2.08
C GLY A 138 16.04 -0.45 1.43
N LEU A 139 15.47 -1.35 2.24
CA LEU A 139 14.59 -2.42 1.78
C LEU A 139 13.23 -2.28 2.42
N GLU A 140 12.22 -2.57 1.62
CA GLU A 140 10.88 -2.95 2.07
C GLU A 140 10.82 -4.48 2.04
N ILE A 141 10.57 -5.08 3.20
CA ILE A 141 10.56 -6.52 3.41
C ILE A 141 9.13 -6.90 3.77
N GLU A 142 8.40 -7.43 2.79
CA GLU A 142 7.07 -7.97 3.03
C GLU A 142 7.16 -9.43 3.48
N VAL A 143 6.43 -9.76 4.54
CA VAL A 143 6.38 -11.11 5.09
C VAL A 143 4.92 -11.54 5.22
N ASN A 144 4.48 -12.44 4.34
CA ASN A 144 3.13 -12.99 4.38
C ASN A 144 3.02 -14.14 5.41
N GLY A 145 1.98 -14.13 6.24
CA GLY A 145 1.73 -15.12 7.29
C GLY A 145 2.49 -14.89 8.60
N GLY A 146 2.15 -15.69 9.61
CA GLY A 146 2.80 -15.66 10.90
C GLY A 146 4.30 -15.90 10.83
N HIS A 147 5.07 -15.08 11.55
CA HIS A 147 6.52 -15.14 11.66
C HIS A 147 6.97 -14.49 12.98
N ASP A 148 8.28 -14.51 13.25
CA ASP A 148 8.85 -13.91 14.47
C ASP A 148 8.89 -12.38 14.35
N MET A 149 7.75 -11.75 14.65
CA MET A 149 7.59 -10.30 14.54
C MET A 149 8.45 -9.55 15.56
N ASP A 150 8.66 -10.10 16.76
CA ASP A 150 9.46 -9.46 17.81
C ASP A 150 10.93 -9.37 17.37
N ARG A 151 11.49 -10.44 16.80
CA ARG A 151 12.83 -10.42 16.21
C ARG A 151 12.98 -9.34 15.13
N MET A 152 11.95 -9.13 14.31
CA MET A 152 11.98 -8.10 13.27
C MET A 152 11.90 -6.70 13.89
N LYS A 153 10.96 -6.47 14.81
CA LYS A 153 10.70 -5.17 15.45
C LYS A 153 11.83 -4.72 16.38
N ASP A 154 12.51 -5.65 17.04
CA ASP A 154 13.64 -5.39 17.95
C ASP A 154 14.98 -5.28 17.20
N SER A 155 15.01 -5.60 15.91
CA SER A 155 16.23 -5.49 15.11
C SER A 155 16.65 -4.03 14.94
N GLY A 156 17.92 -3.74 15.24
CA GLY A 156 18.52 -2.43 14.97
C GLY A 156 18.63 -2.07 13.48
N LEU A 157 18.21 -2.95 12.57
CA LEU A 157 18.12 -2.71 11.14
C LEU A 157 16.74 -2.24 10.67
N ILE A 158 15.69 -2.40 11.48
CA ILE A 158 14.32 -2.05 11.11
C ILE A 158 13.97 -0.69 11.72
N ALA A 159 13.52 0.23 10.88
CA ALA A 159 13.13 1.59 11.27
C ALA A 159 11.61 1.72 11.46
N GLY A 160 10.84 0.95 10.70
CA GLY A 160 9.38 0.99 10.72
C GLY A 160 8.75 -0.30 10.26
N TRP A 161 7.45 -0.42 10.49
CA TRP A 161 6.64 -1.55 10.03
C TRP A 161 5.16 -1.17 9.98
N CYS A 162 4.40 -1.80 9.10
CA CYS A 162 2.95 -1.63 9.02
C CYS A 162 2.28 -2.94 8.63
N SER A 163 0.99 -3.04 8.94
CA SER A 163 0.13 -4.08 8.35
C SER A 163 -0.14 -3.73 6.90
N ASP A 164 0.19 -4.64 5.99
CA ASP A 164 -0.28 -4.59 4.61
C ASP A 164 -1.40 -5.61 4.45
N LEU A 165 -2.56 -5.12 4.01
CA LEU A 165 -3.80 -5.88 3.85
C LEU A 165 -3.73 -6.88 2.69
N SER A 166 -2.74 -6.73 1.81
CA SER A 166 -2.38 -7.74 0.81
C SER A 166 -1.77 -9.00 1.45
N LEU A 167 -1.30 -8.89 2.69
CA LEU A 167 -0.69 -9.94 3.49
C LEU A 167 -1.68 -10.50 4.52
N ASP A 168 -1.77 -11.82 4.58
CA ASP A 168 -2.54 -12.58 5.55
C ASP A 168 -1.73 -12.74 6.85
N GLU A 169 -2.14 -12.11 7.95
CA GLU A 169 -1.42 -12.09 9.25
C GLU A 169 0.06 -11.62 9.17
N GLY A 170 0.43 -10.98 8.06
CA GLY A 170 1.78 -10.57 7.73
C GLY A 170 2.09 -9.12 8.11
N LEU A 171 3.34 -8.70 7.88
CA LEU A 171 3.78 -7.32 8.05
C LEU A 171 4.73 -6.92 6.92
N GLU A 172 4.68 -5.64 6.57
CA GLU A 172 5.72 -4.97 5.79
C GLU A 172 6.70 -4.30 6.76
N TYR A 173 7.99 -4.47 6.52
CA TYR A 173 9.06 -3.87 7.32
C TYR A 173 9.92 -2.94 6.48
N GLN A 174 10.20 -1.78 7.06
CA GLN A 174 11.05 -0.73 6.47
C GLN A 174 12.39 -0.75 7.17
N THR A 175 13.48 -1.04 6.44
CA THR A 175 14.82 -0.96 7.05
C THR A 175 15.18 0.50 7.33
N ARG A 176 16.07 0.73 8.30
CA ARG A 176 16.80 2.01 8.38
C ARG A 176 17.62 2.26 7.12
N ILE A 177 18.28 3.41 7.04
CA ILE A 177 19.24 3.65 5.94
C ILE A 177 20.46 2.76 6.14
N LEU A 178 20.74 1.94 5.13
CA LEU A 178 21.81 0.96 5.13
C LEU A 178 22.97 1.39 4.24
N THR A 179 24.14 0.88 4.58
CA THR A 179 25.38 0.97 3.83
C THR A 179 25.94 -0.44 3.58
N ALA A 180 27.03 -0.54 2.81
CA ALA A 180 27.67 -1.83 2.56
C ALA A 180 28.16 -2.52 3.85
N GLU A 181 28.38 -1.78 4.93
CA GLU A 181 28.78 -2.32 6.24
C GLU A 181 27.64 -3.11 6.91
N ASP A 182 26.39 -2.83 6.55
CA ASP A 182 25.21 -3.46 7.15
C ASP A 182 24.77 -4.75 6.43
N PHE A 183 25.43 -5.09 5.31
CA PHE A 183 24.95 -6.15 4.41
C PHE A 183 24.98 -7.55 5.05
N ASP A 184 25.98 -7.84 5.89
CA ASP A 184 26.07 -9.14 6.58
C ASP A 184 24.93 -9.29 7.59
N ASP A 185 24.75 -8.30 8.47
CA ASP A 185 23.68 -8.30 9.47
C ASP A 185 22.29 -8.37 8.82
N LEU A 186 22.11 -7.68 7.68
CA LEU A 186 20.85 -7.74 6.92
C LEU A 186 20.62 -9.12 6.32
N CYS A 187 21.65 -9.75 5.74
CA CYS A 187 21.53 -11.10 5.20
C CYS A 187 21.20 -12.11 6.31
N ASP A 188 21.80 -11.98 7.48
CA ASP A 188 21.52 -12.83 8.65
C ASP A 188 20.10 -12.62 9.20
N LEU A 189 19.61 -11.38 9.20
CA LEU A 189 18.22 -11.06 9.56
C LEU A 189 17.25 -11.77 8.60
N ILE A 190 17.40 -11.56 7.29
CA ILE A 190 16.53 -12.15 6.27
C ILE A 190 16.62 -13.68 6.25
N ALA A 191 17.82 -14.25 6.41
CA ALA A 191 18.01 -15.70 6.49
C ALA A 191 17.26 -16.34 7.67
N GLY A 192 17.04 -15.56 8.73
CA GLY A 192 16.29 -15.96 9.91
C GLY A 192 14.77 -15.94 9.76
N ILE A 193 14.22 -15.29 8.73
CA ILE A 193 12.77 -15.16 8.54
C ILE A 193 12.19 -16.52 8.13
N ARG A 194 11.31 -17.05 8.98
CA ARG A 194 10.55 -18.29 8.75
C ARG A 194 9.07 -17.96 8.73
N THR A 195 8.47 -17.99 7.54
CA THR A 195 7.06 -17.70 7.34
C THR A 195 6.20 -18.94 7.51
N ARG A 196 5.01 -18.76 8.08
CA ARG A 196 3.95 -19.76 8.14
C ARG A 196 2.76 -19.22 7.37
N SER A 197 2.77 -19.44 6.06
CA SER A 197 1.71 -19.02 5.14
C SER A 197 1.45 -20.12 4.12
N ASN A 198 0.20 -20.26 3.69
CA ASN A 198 -0.17 -21.08 2.55
C ASN A 198 0.10 -20.37 1.21
N GLU A 199 0.31 -19.05 1.22
CA GLU A 199 0.54 -18.23 0.03
C GLU A 199 1.76 -17.31 0.19
N PRO A 200 2.95 -17.83 0.51
CA PRO A 200 4.12 -16.97 0.74
C PRO A 200 4.53 -16.17 -0.51
N GLY A 201 4.02 -16.51 -1.69
CA GLY A 201 4.28 -15.78 -2.94
C GLY A 201 3.62 -14.41 -3.04
N ARG A 202 2.62 -14.11 -2.20
CA ARG A 202 1.98 -12.77 -2.13
C ARG A 202 2.95 -11.68 -1.72
N ALA A 203 3.88 -12.01 -0.82
CA ALA A 203 4.94 -11.11 -0.43
C ALA A 203 5.89 -10.80 -1.60
N GLY A 204 6.12 -9.51 -1.79
CA GLY A 204 7.15 -8.91 -2.60
C GLY A 204 8.32 -8.40 -1.75
N GLY A 205 9.13 -7.56 -2.39
CA GLY A 205 10.14 -6.79 -1.70
C GLY A 205 10.58 -5.65 -2.61
N HIS A 206 10.88 -4.51 -2.01
CA HIS A 206 11.34 -3.34 -2.74
C HIS A 206 12.74 -2.94 -2.27
N MET A 207 13.54 -2.40 -3.19
CA MET A 207 14.86 -1.87 -2.86
C MET A 207 14.92 -0.41 -3.28
N HIS A 208 15.17 0.46 -2.30
CA HIS A 208 15.28 1.90 -2.50
C HIS A 208 16.76 2.25 -2.55
N VAL A 209 17.27 2.58 -3.73
CA VAL A 209 18.64 3.07 -3.89
C VAL A 209 18.64 4.59 -3.85
N ARG A 210 19.65 5.19 -3.22
CA ARG A 210 19.77 6.65 -3.12
C ARG A 210 19.70 7.32 -4.50
N ARG A 211 18.87 8.36 -4.64
CA ARG A 211 18.81 9.20 -5.84
C ARG A 211 19.82 10.33 -5.74
N THR A 212 20.49 10.58 -6.86
CA THR A 212 21.26 11.80 -7.12
C THR A 212 20.84 12.33 -8.48
N SER A 213 21.37 13.49 -8.90
CA SER A 213 21.16 13.99 -10.27
C SER A 213 21.62 13.02 -11.37
N ARG A 214 22.45 12.02 -11.04
CA ARG A 214 22.95 11.01 -11.99
C ARG A 214 22.15 9.69 -11.94
N GLN A 215 21.27 9.52 -10.96
CA GLN A 215 20.43 8.33 -10.80
C GLN A 215 19.04 8.62 -11.38
N THR A 216 18.86 8.39 -12.68
CA THR A 216 17.57 8.58 -13.34
C THR A 216 16.81 7.27 -13.45
N PRO A 217 15.46 7.28 -13.36
CA PRO A 217 14.68 6.05 -13.48
C PRO A 217 14.92 5.36 -14.84
N GLY A 218 15.12 6.12 -15.92
CA GLY A 218 15.49 5.56 -17.22
C GLY A 218 16.80 4.76 -17.22
N ARG A 219 17.81 5.18 -16.45
CA ARG A 219 19.06 4.40 -16.32
C ARG A 219 18.80 3.07 -15.60
N TRP A 220 18.00 3.09 -14.53
CA TRP A 220 17.61 1.89 -13.80
C TRP A 220 16.72 0.96 -14.61
N TYR A 221 15.81 1.51 -15.44
CA TYR A 221 15.05 0.74 -16.41
C TYR A 221 15.98 -0.04 -17.36
N TRP A 222 16.97 0.63 -17.95
CA TRP A 222 17.90 -0.05 -18.86
C TRP A 222 18.83 -1.03 -18.13
N ALA A 223 19.13 -0.79 -16.85
CA ALA A 223 19.85 -1.76 -16.03
C ALA A 223 19.04 -3.05 -15.84
N LEU A 224 17.76 -2.93 -15.47
CA LEU A 224 16.87 -4.09 -15.34
C LEU A 224 16.62 -4.78 -16.67
N LYS A 225 16.45 -4.01 -17.76
CA LYS A 225 16.25 -4.54 -19.11
C LYS A 225 17.46 -5.32 -19.63
N GLY A 226 18.66 -5.00 -19.14
CA GLY A 226 19.89 -5.68 -19.49
C GLY A 226 20.05 -7.08 -18.88
N LEU A 227 19.25 -7.41 -17.86
CA LEU A 227 19.31 -8.71 -17.20
C LEU A 227 18.53 -9.75 -18.00
N ALA A 228 19.18 -10.86 -18.35
CA ALA A 228 18.49 -12.06 -18.82
C ALA A 228 17.72 -12.72 -17.66
N ASP A 229 16.71 -13.53 -17.96
CA ASP A 229 15.84 -14.17 -16.97
C ASP A 229 16.63 -14.92 -15.88
N ARG A 230 17.70 -15.61 -16.27
CA ARG A 230 18.58 -16.31 -15.33
C ARG A 230 19.26 -15.36 -14.35
N GLN A 231 19.72 -14.20 -14.82
CA GLN A 231 20.36 -13.20 -13.97
C GLN A 231 19.34 -12.54 -13.06
N ALA A 232 18.18 -12.17 -13.59
CA ALA A 232 17.08 -11.63 -12.80
C ALA A 232 16.68 -12.59 -11.67
N ARG A 233 16.48 -13.89 -11.98
CA ARG A 233 16.18 -14.91 -10.97
C ARG A 233 17.28 -15.06 -9.92
N ALA A 234 18.55 -14.98 -10.32
CA ALA A 234 19.70 -15.06 -9.40
C ALA A 234 19.75 -13.87 -8.43
N LEU A 235 19.25 -12.70 -8.83
CA LEU A 235 19.10 -11.50 -8.01
C LEU A 235 17.75 -11.41 -7.30
N ASN A 236 16.93 -12.48 -7.36
CA ASN A 236 15.58 -12.53 -6.80
C ASN A 236 14.55 -11.59 -7.47
N MET A 237 14.80 -11.17 -8.70
CA MET A 237 13.90 -10.28 -9.46
C MET A 237 12.91 -11.06 -10.34
N ARG A 238 11.70 -10.52 -10.50
CA ARG A 238 10.55 -11.14 -11.17
C ARG A 238 10.09 -10.41 -12.44
N HIS A 239 10.70 -9.28 -12.80
CA HIS A 239 10.28 -8.46 -13.96
C HIS A 239 10.44 -9.13 -15.34
N THR A 240 11.13 -10.28 -15.40
CA THR A 240 11.32 -11.07 -16.63
C THR A 240 10.30 -12.20 -16.80
N SER A 241 9.55 -12.56 -15.75
CA SER A 241 8.66 -13.71 -15.72
C SER A 241 7.18 -13.33 -15.67
N ASP A 242 6.82 -12.16 -16.22
CA ASP A 242 5.46 -11.60 -16.31
C ASP A 242 4.74 -11.49 -14.95
N CYS A 243 5.07 -10.42 -14.21
CA CYS A 243 4.42 -10.10 -12.94
C CYS A 243 3.57 -8.83 -13.13
N ARG A 244 2.24 -8.98 -13.03
CA ARG A 244 1.26 -7.88 -13.09
C ARG A 244 1.58 -6.71 -12.15
N TRP A 245 2.31 -6.97 -11.07
CA TRP A 245 2.59 -6.00 -10.00
C TRP A 245 3.86 -5.16 -10.23
N CYS A 246 4.73 -5.55 -11.16
CA CYS A 246 6.01 -4.86 -11.40
C CYS A 246 6.40 -4.88 -12.88
N GLU A 247 5.52 -4.37 -13.73
CA GLU A 247 5.74 -4.33 -15.18
C GLU A 247 6.92 -3.41 -15.50
N LEU A 248 7.87 -3.91 -16.31
CA LEU A 248 9.03 -3.14 -16.74
C LEU A 248 8.70 -2.35 -18.02
N THR A 249 8.10 -1.18 -17.84
CA THR A 249 7.67 -0.29 -18.93
C THR A 249 8.58 0.94 -19.04
N HIS A 250 9.05 1.26 -20.25
CA HIS A 250 9.90 2.43 -20.45
C HIS A 250 9.06 3.71 -20.46
N GLY A 251 9.46 4.69 -19.64
CA GLY A 251 8.79 5.98 -19.54
C GLY A 251 7.61 6.02 -18.58
N ASP A 252 7.30 4.89 -17.93
CA ASP A 252 6.31 4.79 -16.86
C ASP A 252 7.00 4.44 -15.54
N TYR A 253 7.30 5.46 -14.75
CA TYR A 253 8.11 5.36 -13.53
C TYR A 253 7.37 5.81 -12.28
N THR A 254 6.04 5.93 -12.35
CA THR A 254 5.23 6.52 -11.28
C THR A 254 4.08 5.57 -10.94
N GLY A 255 3.84 5.37 -9.64
CA GLY A 255 2.70 4.57 -9.16
C GLY A 255 3.04 3.12 -8.78
N LYS A 256 2.02 2.38 -8.33
CA LYS A 256 2.20 1.11 -7.61
C LYS A 256 2.61 -0.08 -8.48
N PHE A 257 2.44 -0.01 -9.81
CA PHE A 257 2.58 -1.17 -10.70
C PHE A 257 3.85 -1.15 -11.59
N THR A 258 4.75 -0.19 -11.40
CA THR A 258 5.98 -0.08 -12.19
C THR A 258 7.14 -0.85 -11.55
N ALA A 259 8.01 -1.44 -12.36
CA ALA A 259 9.25 -2.05 -11.90
C ALA A 259 10.27 -1.04 -11.33
N VAL A 260 10.26 0.20 -11.84
CA VAL A 260 11.18 1.28 -11.43
C VAL A 260 10.35 2.50 -11.09
N ASN A 261 10.33 2.86 -9.82
CA ASN A 261 9.49 3.94 -9.32
C ASN A 261 10.36 5.14 -8.86
N ASP A 262 9.92 6.35 -9.18
CA ASP A 262 10.60 7.60 -8.84
C ASP A 262 9.74 8.61 -8.03
N ASN A 263 8.65 8.13 -7.43
CA ASN A 263 7.76 8.89 -6.54
C ASN A 263 8.50 9.44 -5.33
N HIS A 264 9.50 8.70 -4.84
CA HIS A 264 10.33 9.15 -3.74
C HIS A 264 11.37 10.14 -4.26
N TYR A 265 11.37 11.36 -3.71
CA TYR A 265 12.30 12.41 -4.14
C TYR A 265 13.78 12.01 -3.96
N ASP A 266 14.09 11.29 -2.88
CA ASP A 266 15.47 10.95 -2.49
C ASP A 266 15.93 9.55 -2.90
N THR A 267 15.07 8.73 -3.52
CA THR A 267 15.41 7.35 -3.90
C THR A 267 14.85 6.96 -5.27
N ILE A 268 15.43 5.94 -5.88
CA ILE A 268 14.80 5.17 -6.95
C ILE A 268 14.40 3.83 -6.32
N GLU A 269 13.13 3.50 -6.41
CA GLU A 269 12.59 2.25 -5.90
C GLU A 269 12.58 1.19 -7.01
N LEU A 270 13.12 0.02 -6.72
CA LEU A 270 13.09 -1.16 -7.57
C LEU A 270 12.08 -2.15 -7.01
N ARG A 271 10.92 -2.26 -7.64
CA ARG A 271 9.76 -3.05 -7.17
C ARG A 271 9.74 -4.49 -7.71
N THR A 272 10.87 -4.94 -8.25
CA THR A 272 10.93 -6.18 -9.01
C THR A 272 11.25 -7.39 -8.17
N PHE A 273 11.58 -7.22 -6.88
CA PHE A 273 12.05 -8.33 -6.07
C PHE A 273 10.89 -9.21 -5.60
N ALA A 274 11.18 -10.49 -5.57
CA ALA A 274 10.42 -11.45 -4.82
C ALA A 274 10.58 -11.20 -3.30
N ARG A 275 9.71 -11.82 -2.50
CA ARG A 275 9.87 -11.90 -1.05
C ARG A 275 11.31 -12.12 -0.59
N TRP A 276 11.64 -11.48 0.52
CA TRP A 276 12.89 -11.66 1.23
C TRP A 276 12.64 -12.49 2.49
N ASP A 277 13.02 -13.78 2.44
CA ASP A 277 12.90 -14.70 3.57
C ASP A 277 14.07 -15.69 3.61
N GLY A 278 14.05 -16.63 4.56
CA GLY A 278 15.10 -17.65 4.68
C GLY A 278 15.27 -18.57 3.46
N THR A 279 14.33 -18.59 2.51
CA THR A 279 14.44 -19.36 1.25
C THR A 279 15.12 -18.55 0.14
N THR A 280 15.01 -17.22 0.15
CA THR A 280 15.58 -16.31 -0.85
C THR A 280 16.79 -15.52 -0.37
N ALA A 281 17.12 -15.56 0.93
CA ALA A 281 18.20 -14.79 1.56
C ALA A 281 19.56 -14.88 0.84
N HIS A 282 19.91 -16.06 0.32
CA HIS A 282 21.16 -16.30 -0.43
C HIS A 282 21.31 -15.45 -1.71
N ARG A 283 20.22 -14.81 -2.17
CA ARG A 283 20.19 -13.92 -3.34
C ARG A 283 20.31 -12.44 -2.97
N LEU A 284 20.17 -12.10 -1.69
CA LEU A 284 20.12 -10.72 -1.24
C LEU A 284 21.46 -10.01 -1.40
N ARG A 285 22.55 -10.59 -0.90
CA ARG A 285 23.90 -10.03 -1.08
C ARG A 285 24.24 -9.85 -2.58
N PRO A 286 23.97 -10.84 -3.46
CA PRO A 286 24.07 -10.62 -4.90
C PRO A 286 23.28 -9.41 -5.43
N ALA A 287 22.04 -9.24 -5.00
CA ALA A 287 21.20 -8.11 -5.41
C ALA A 287 21.75 -6.76 -4.91
N LEU A 288 22.16 -6.68 -3.64
CA LEU A 288 22.70 -5.46 -3.03
C LEU A 288 24.02 -5.03 -3.68
N GLU A 289 24.91 -5.97 -3.96
CA GLU A 289 26.19 -5.70 -4.61
C GLU A 289 26.01 -5.32 -6.09
N TRP A 290 25.06 -5.94 -6.80
CA TRP A 290 24.66 -5.50 -8.14
C TRP A 290 24.13 -4.06 -8.11
N ALA A 291 23.24 -3.74 -7.17
CA ALA A 291 22.67 -2.40 -7.04
C ALA A 291 23.74 -1.36 -6.70
N HIS A 292 24.64 -1.67 -5.76
CA HIS A 292 25.76 -0.79 -5.43
C HIS A 292 26.68 -0.55 -6.63
N HIS A 293 27.00 -1.61 -7.39
CA HIS A 293 27.82 -1.50 -8.59
C HIS A 293 27.17 -0.61 -9.65
N MET A 294 25.89 -0.85 -9.97
CA MET A 294 25.17 -0.05 -10.97
C MET A 294 25.01 1.40 -10.53
N TRP A 295 24.73 1.63 -9.24
CA TRP A 295 24.68 2.97 -8.68
C TRP A 295 26.00 3.71 -8.86
N ARG A 296 27.14 3.06 -8.56
CA ARG A 296 28.49 3.62 -8.75
C ARG A 296 28.76 3.90 -10.22
N TYR A 297 28.44 2.95 -11.09
CA TYR A 297 28.61 3.10 -12.53
C TYR A 297 27.84 4.33 -13.06
N PHE A 298 26.60 4.53 -12.62
CA PHE A 298 25.84 5.74 -12.97
C PHE A 298 26.41 7.00 -12.33
N GLN A 299 26.89 6.90 -11.09
CA GLN A 299 27.47 8.03 -10.39
C GLN A 299 28.77 8.50 -11.05
N GLU A 300 29.55 7.63 -11.68
CA GLU A 300 30.79 8.00 -12.38
C GLU A 300 30.56 8.65 -13.75
N HIS A 301 29.36 8.50 -14.32
CA HIS A 301 29.05 8.95 -15.68
C HIS A 301 27.96 10.01 -15.70
N GLU A 302 28.27 11.18 -16.27
CA GLU A 302 27.29 12.25 -16.48
C GLU A 302 26.06 11.76 -17.27
N PRO A 303 24.86 12.33 -17.04
CA PRO A 303 23.69 12.07 -17.85
C PRO A 303 24.02 12.14 -19.35
N TYR A 304 23.40 11.27 -20.15
CA TYR A 304 23.58 11.16 -21.61
C TYR A 304 24.96 10.70 -22.11
N ARG A 305 25.93 10.41 -21.23
CA ARG A 305 27.23 9.84 -21.64
C ARG A 305 27.19 8.34 -21.91
N LEU A 306 26.31 7.63 -21.24
CA LEU A 306 26.12 6.19 -21.41
C LEU A 306 25.03 5.94 -22.45
N THR A 307 25.31 5.07 -23.42
CA THR A 307 24.26 4.54 -24.29
C THR A 307 23.44 3.50 -23.53
N THR A 308 22.22 3.22 -23.99
CA THR A 308 21.38 2.16 -23.42
C THR A 308 22.08 0.79 -23.48
N ALA A 309 22.81 0.52 -24.55
CA ALA A 309 23.61 -0.70 -24.72
C ALA A 309 24.76 -0.81 -23.71
N ASP A 310 25.39 0.31 -23.33
CA ASP A 310 26.44 0.31 -22.29
C ASP A 310 25.87 -0.07 -20.94
N ILE A 311 24.74 0.54 -20.56
CA ILE A 311 24.04 0.27 -19.30
C ILE A 311 23.61 -1.20 -19.22
N MET A 312 22.95 -1.71 -20.26
CA MET A 312 22.48 -3.09 -20.30
C MET A 312 23.64 -4.09 -20.19
N ARG A 313 24.73 -3.83 -20.93
CA ARG A 313 25.92 -4.69 -20.91
C ARG A 313 26.60 -4.70 -19.55
N GLU A 314 26.74 -3.54 -18.91
CA GLU A 314 27.36 -3.46 -17.59
C GLU A 314 26.50 -4.14 -16.52
N SER A 315 25.18 -3.96 -16.56
CA SER A 315 24.24 -4.65 -15.67
C SER A 315 24.31 -6.16 -15.79
N ALA A 316 24.32 -6.69 -17.02
CA ALA A 316 24.48 -8.12 -17.26
C ALA A 316 25.84 -8.63 -16.75
N HIS A 317 26.91 -7.87 -16.97
CA HIS A 317 28.25 -8.25 -16.55
C HIS A 317 28.39 -8.27 -15.02
N SER A 318 27.86 -7.25 -14.32
CA SER A 318 27.98 -7.11 -12.87
C SER A 318 27.17 -8.16 -12.11
N ALA A 319 26.02 -8.60 -12.64
CA ALA A 319 25.19 -9.64 -12.03
C ALA A 319 25.89 -11.00 -11.85
N TYR A 320 26.98 -11.27 -12.57
CA TYR A 320 27.79 -12.49 -12.41
C TYR A 320 29.11 -12.29 -11.66
N ARG A 321 29.54 -11.05 -11.45
CA ARG A 321 30.79 -10.70 -10.77
C ARG A 321 30.66 -10.63 -9.25
N THR A 322 29.45 -10.79 -8.74
CA THR A 322 29.16 -10.66 -7.32
C THR A 322 29.97 -11.68 -6.51
N PRO A 323 30.88 -11.22 -5.62
CA PRO A 323 31.98 -12.01 -5.04
C PRO A 323 31.58 -13.32 -4.34
N GLU A 324 30.31 -13.51 -3.97
CA GLU A 324 29.83 -14.73 -3.32
C GLU A 324 29.25 -15.82 -4.23
N THR A 325 29.38 -15.71 -5.57
CA THR A 325 29.04 -16.85 -6.43
C THR A 325 30.08 -17.95 -6.31
N THR A 326 29.95 -18.81 -5.29
CA THR A 326 30.78 -20.01 -5.16
C THR A 326 30.66 -20.87 -6.43
N PRO A 327 31.71 -21.64 -6.81
CA PRO A 327 31.62 -22.58 -7.92
C PRO A 327 30.42 -23.54 -7.80
N ALA A 328 30.00 -23.88 -6.57
CA ALA A 328 28.82 -24.68 -6.28
C ALA A 328 27.50 -23.99 -6.69
N MET A 329 27.34 -22.68 -6.44
CA MET A 329 26.18 -21.91 -6.90
C MET A 329 26.17 -21.75 -8.43
N ARG A 330 27.34 -21.61 -9.06
CA ARG A 330 27.47 -21.63 -10.53
C ARG A 330 27.08 -22.98 -11.14
N LEU A 331 27.36 -24.08 -10.44
CA LEU A 331 26.94 -25.43 -10.83
C LEU A 331 25.45 -25.70 -10.54
N ALA A 332 24.91 -25.23 -9.42
CA ALA A 332 23.48 -25.38 -9.09
C ALA A 332 22.60 -24.65 -10.11
N ALA A 333 22.98 -23.42 -10.48
CA ALA A 333 22.32 -22.66 -11.53
C ALA A 333 22.49 -23.26 -12.95
N ARG A 334 23.31 -24.30 -13.14
CA ARG A 334 23.41 -25.09 -14.39
C ARG A 334 22.63 -26.40 -14.32
N LYS A 335 22.12 -26.79 -13.14
CA LYS A 335 21.37 -28.03 -12.91
C LYS A 335 19.86 -27.81 -12.83
N GLU A 336 19.43 -26.55 -12.72
CA GLU A 336 18.01 -26.15 -12.83
C GLU A 336 17.57 -25.91 -14.30
N ASP A 337 18.41 -26.32 -15.27
CA ASP A 337 18.12 -26.37 -16.71
C ASP A 337 17.42 -27.69 -17.11
#